data_AF-A0A816PV66-F1
#
_entry.id   AF-A0A816PV66-F1
#
_cell.length_a   1.000
_cell.length_b   1.000
_cell.length_c   1.000
_cell.angle_alpha   90.00
_cell.angle_beta   90.00
_cell.angle_gamma   90.00
#
_symmetry.space_group_name_H-M   'P 1'
#
loop_
_entity.id
_entity.type
_entity.pdbx_description
1 polymer ?
#
loop_
_entity_poly.entity_id
_entity_poly.type
_entity_poly.pdbx_seq_one_letter_code
_entity_poly.pdbx_strand_id
1 'polypeptide(L)'
;MKDCFRKAASRRNSLNYGTSAFVSFHHTKPIGFGEGGAVIIDRKYEMAVRQSINFGYDVPKGDVRWLAEGSNYKMSDVQAAFIYAYLDGFHDILDANMS
;
A
#
# COMPACT_ATOMS: atom_id res chain seq x y z
N MET A 1 3.14 11.82 -9.65
CA MET A 1 1.87 11.37 -9.02
C MET A 1 0.66 11.43 -9.93
N LYS A 2 0.63 12.32 -10.93
CA LYS A 2 -0.32 12.26 -12.07
C LYS A 2 -0.31 10.90 -12.80
N ASP A 3 0.82 10.18 -12.75
CA ASP A 3 0.99 8.88 -13.43
C ASP A 3 0.69 7.64 -12.57
N CYS A 4 0.66 7.74 -11.23
CA CYS A 4 0.58 6.55 -10.38
C CYS A 4 -0.85 5.97 -10.25
N PHE A 5 -1.88 6.74 -10.59
CA PHE A 5 -3.25 6.23 -10.48
C PHE A 5 -4.11 6.43 -11.73
N ARG A 6 -3.72 7.27 -12.71
CA ARG A 6 -4.61 7.57 -13.85
C ARG A 6 -3.99 7.71 -15.25
N LYS A 7 -2.69 7.54 -15.49
CA LYS A 7 -2.17 7.58 -16.87
C LYS A 7 -1.16 6.48 -17.18
N ALA A 8 -1.64 5.47 -17.87
CA ALA A 8 -0.87 4.80 -18.90
C ALA A 8 -1.65 4.89 -20.21
N ALA A 9 -0.94 4.87 -21.34
CA ALA A 9 -1.51 4.67 -22.67
C ALA A 9 -2.29 3.34 -22.84
N SER A 10 -2.49 2.59 -21.75
CA SER A 10 -3.30 1.39 -21.60
C SER A 10 -4.27 1.58 -20.42
N ARG A 11 -5.49 1.06 -20.47
CA ARG A 11 -6.54 1.16 -19.43
C ARG A 11 -6.21 0.50 -18.06
N ARG A 12 -4.95 0.42 -17.64
CA ARG A 12 -4.52 -0.20 -16.37
C ARG A 12 -4.06 0.85 -15.36
N ASN A 13 -4.36 0.60 -14.08
CA ASN A 13 -3.80 1.38 -12.97
C ASN A 13 -2.28 1.17 -12.90
N SER A 14 -1.54 2.11 -12.28
CA SER A 14 -0.08 1.95 -12.22
C SER A 14 0.40 0.89 -11.24
N LEU A 15 -0.45 0.53 -10.27
CA LEU A 15 -0.16 -0.46 -9.23
C LEU A 15 -0.09 -1.89 -9.78
N ASN A 16 -0.56 -2.10 -11.00
CA ASN A 16 -0.58 -3.38 -11.70
C ASN A 16 0.56 -3.52 -12.72
N TYR A 17 1.56 -2.64 -12.69
CA TYR A 17 2.79 -2.81 -13.48
C TYR A 17 3.88 -3.50 -12.66
N GLY A 18 4.48 -4.54 -13.24
CA GLY A 18 5.55 -5.31 -12.61
C GLY A 18 5.05 -6.39 -11.65
N THR A 19 5.98 -7.00 -10.91
CA THR A 19 5.71 -8.06 -9.92
C THR A 19 5.11 -7.52 -8.62
N SER A 20 5.45 -6.28 -8.28
CA SER A 20 4.95 -5.57 -7.10
C SER A 20 4.96 -4.07 -7.34
N ALA A 21 4.05 -3.37 -6.65
CA ALA A 21 3.99 -1.93 -6.57
C ALA A 21 3.92 -1.48 -5.12
N PHE A 22 4.70 -0.46 -4.79
CA PHE A 22 4.74 0.14 -3.46
C PHE A 22 4.11 1.53 -3.51
N VAL A 23 3.16 1.77 -2.60
CA VAL A 23 2.42 3.03 -2.49
C VAL A 23 2.82 3.71 -1.20
N SER A 24 3.21 4.97 -1.30
CA SER A 24 3.49 5.81 -0.14
C SER A 24 2.23 6.61 0.23
N PHE A 25 1.92 6.62 1.51
CA PHE A 25 0.85 7.39 2.13
C PHE A 25 1.40 8.46 3.09
N HIS A 26 2.64 8.89 2.87
CA HIS A 26 3.22 10.03 3.56
C HIS A 26 2.32 11.27 3.38
N HIS A 27 2.19 12.10 4.42
CA HIS A 27 1.28 13.25 4.45
C HIS A 27 1.41 14.23 3.27
N THR A 28 2.57 14.30 2.60
CA THR A 28 2.78 15.14 1.39
C THR A 28 2.25 14.52 0.09
N LYS A 29 1.73 13.29 0.13
CA LYS A 29 1.11 12.62 -1.02
C LYS A 29 -0.38 13.01 -1.09
N PRO A 30 -1.01 13.03 -2.28
CA PRO A 30 -2.43 13.35 -2.47
C PRO A 30 -3.38 12.44 -1.68
N ILE A 31 -2.96 11.20 -1.43
CA ILE A 31 -3.63 10.25 -0.52
C ILE A 31 -2.69 10.02 0.66
N GLY A 32 -2.49 11.06 1.48
CA GLY A 32 -1.48 11.06 2.53
C GLY A 32 -2.06 11.34 3.90
N PHE A 33 -1.68 10.56 4.90
CA PHE A 33 -1.99 10.83 6.31
C PHE A 33 -0.89 10.27 7.22
N GLY A 34 -0.13 11.15 7.86
CA GLY A 34 1.02 10.77 8.69
C GLY A 34 2.10 10.04 7.87
N GLU A 35 2.58 8.92 8.40
CA GLU A 35 3.57 8.03 7.76
C GLU A 35 2.96 6.67 7.44
N GLY A 36 3.11 6.17 6.23
CA GLY A 36 2.62 4.84 5.91
C GLY A 36 2.78 4.47 4.46
N GLY A 37 2.35 3.25 4.15
CA GLY A 37 2.34 2.75 2.80
C GLY A 37 1.64 1.41 2.68
N ALA A 38 1.49 0.98 1.44
CA ALA A 38 0.95 -0.33 1.08
C ALA A 38 1.79 -0.95 -0.02
N VAL A 39 1.72 -2.27 -0.12
CA VAL A 39 2.32 -3.05 -1.19
C VAL A 39 1.25 -3.86 -1.88
N ILE A 40 1.19 -3.75 -3.20
CA ILE A 40 0.41 -4.60 -4.09
C ILE A 40 1.38 -5.59 -4.71
N ILE A 41 1.15 -6.89 -4.55
CA ILE A 41 2.09 -7.92 -4.99
C ILE A 41 1.37 -9.18 -5.44
N ASP A 42 1.99 -9.93 -6.35
CA ASP A 42 1.52 -11.26 -6.73
C ASP A 42 1.31 -12.17 -5.51
N ARG A 43 0.19 -12.90 -5.51
CA ARG A 43 -0.23 -13.80 -4.43
C ARG A 43 0.85 -14.81 -4.01
N LYS A 44 1.70 -15.25 -4.93
CA LYS A 44 2.79 -16.20 -4.66
C LYS A 44 3.83 -15.67 -3.65
N TYR A 45 3.94 -14.35 -3.48
CA TYR A 45 4.86 -13.70 -2.52
C TYR A 45 4.14 -13.15 -1.27
N GLU A 46 2.81 -13.23 -1.20
CA GLU A 46 2.01 -12.62 -0.13
C GLU A 46 2.51 -13.02 1.27
N MET A 47 2.77 -14.31 1.47
CA MET A 47 3.20 -14.85 2.76
C MET A 47 4.54 -14.26 3.22
N ALA A 48 5.53 -14.22 2.33
CA ALA A 48 6.85 -13.66 2.65
C ALA A 48 6.75 -12.17 3.00
N VAL A 49 5.96 -11.41 2.25
CA VAL A 49 5.76 -9.97 2.52
C VAL A 49 5.02 -9.73 3.84
N ARG A 50 3.97 -10.49 4.14
CA ARG A 50 3.25 -10.39 5.42
C ARG A 50 4.16 -10.70 6.61
N GLN A 51 5.01 -11.72 6.48
CA GLN A 51 6.02 -12.05 7.49
C GLN A 51 7.00 -10.89 7.67
N SER A 52 7.55 -10.33 6.59
CA SER A 52 8.46 -9.19 6.67
C SER A 52 7.84 -7.97 7.38
N ILE A 53 6.53 -7.72 7.17
CA ILE A 53 5.78 -6.62 7.80
C ILE A 53 5.55 -6.83 9.31
N ASN A 54 5.53 -8.09 9.75
CA ASN A 54 5.13 -8.46 11.10
C ASN A 54 6.25 -9.18 11.87
N PHE A 55 7.42 -8.56 11.98
CA PHE A 55 8.57 -9.07 12.73
C PHE A 55 9.06 -10.47 12.30
N GLY A 56 8.76 -10.87 11.07
CA GLY A 56 9.06 -12.21 10.57
C GLY A 56 8.08 -13.28 11.05
N TYR A 57 6.93 -12.94 11.62
CA TYR A 57 5.93 -13.91 12.08
C TYR A 57 4.79 -14.10 11.08
N ASP A 58 4.34 -15.35 10.92
CA ASP A 58 3.10 -15.71 10.24
C ASP A 58 2.02 -16.09 11.27
N VAL A 59 1.14 -15.14 11.59
CA VAL A 59 0.10 -15.30 12.62
C VAL A 59 -1.10 -16.15 12.16
N PRO A 60 -1.58 -16.04 10.90
CA PRO A 60 -2.79 -16.76 10.47
C PRO A 60 -2.67 -18.28 10.35
N LYS A 61 -1.47 -18.83 10.13
CA LYS A 61 -1.29 -20.25 9.82
C LYS A 61 -0.69 -21.10 10.95
N GLY A 62 -0.28 -20.48 12.06
CA GLY A 62 0.39 -21.18 13.16
C GLY A 62 1.81 -21.68 12.83
N ASP A 63 2.24 -21.64 11.57
CA ASP A 63 3.59 -21.93 11.13
C ASP A 63 4.49 -20.71 11.31
N VAL A 64 5.17 -20.64 12.45
CA VAL A 64 6.16 -19.59 12.71
C VAL A 64 7.41 -19.86 11.88
N ARG A 65 7.49 -19.30 10.67
CA ARG A 65 8.74 -19.18 9.92
C ARG A 65 9.34 -17.81 10.17
N TRP A 66 10.29 -17.76 11.10
CA TRP A 66 11.00 -16.53 11.41
C TRP A 66 11.81 -16.06 10.20
N LEU A 67 11.50 -14.87 9.69
CA LEU A 67 12.37 -14.14 8.76
C LEU A 67 13.26 -13.18 9.54
N ALA A 68 14.57 -13.28 9.35
CA ALA A 68 15.56 -12.44 10.02
C ALA A 68 15.43 -10.97 9.62
N GLU A 69 14.99 -10.73 8.39
CA GLU A 69 14.83 -9.41 7.78
C GLU A 69 13.46 -8.78 8.11
N GLY A 70 12.63 -9.45 8.92
CA GLY A 70 11.32 -8.94 9.34
C GLY A 70 11.42 -7.83 10.38
N SER A 71 10.57 -6.81 10.25
CA SER A 71 10.47 -5.71 11.22
C SER A 71 9.01 -5.30 11.43
N ASN A 72 8.78 -4.23 12.18
CA ASN A 72 7.44 -3.66 12.35
C ASN A 72 7.14 -2.64 11.26
N TYR A 73 6.55 -3.10 10.16
CA TYR A 73 6.08 -2.22 9.07
C TYR A 73 4.55 -2.10 9.05
N LYS A 74 3.87 -2.44 10.15
CA LYS A 74 2.40 -2.39 10.24
C LYS A 74 1.91 -0.95 10.18
N MET A 75 0.86 -0.74 9.40
CA MET A 75 0.09 0.50 9.41
C MET A 75 -0.75 0.57 10.69
N SER A 76 -0.89 1.76 11.28
CA SER A 76 -1.80 1.96 12.42
C SER A 76 -3.27 2.00 11.98
N ASP A 77 -4.19 1.59 12.86
CA ASP A 77 -5.63 1.62 12.56
C ASP A 77 -6.14 3.03 12.27
N VAL A 78 -5.59 4.03 12.97
CA VAL A 78 -5.92 5.45 12.72
C VAL A 78 -5.54 5.83 11.29
N GLN A 79 -4.31 5.51 10.85
CA GLN A 79 -3.89 5.77 9.48
C GLN A 79 -4.75 5.03 8.45
N ALA A 80 -5.06 3.75 8.71
CA ALA A 80 -5.91 2.96 7.84
C ALA A 80 -7.30 3.59 7.67
N ALA A 81 -7.90 4.10 8.73
CA ALA A 81 -9.20 4.76 8.69
C ALA A 81 -9.18 6.05 7.84
N PHE A 82 -8.16 6.89 7.99
CA PHE A 82 -8.00 8.10 7.18
C PHE A 82 -7.77 7.79 5.70
N ILE A 83 -6.88 6.83 5.40
CA ILE A 83 -6.62 6.41 4.02
C ILE A 83 -7.88 5.79 3.41
N TYR A 84 -8.65 5.01 4.16
CA TYR A 84 -9.92 4.47 3.69
C TYR A 84 -10.91 5.60 3.32
N ALA A 85 -11.05 6.63 4.16
CA ALA A 85 -11.89 7.79 3.86
C ALA A 85 -11.40 8.56 2.61
N TYR A 86 -10.09 8.74 2.44
CA TYR A 86 -9.54 9.36 1.23
C TYR A 86 -9.77 8.53 -0.03
N LEU A 87 -9.72 7.20 0.07
CA LEU A 87 -9.98 6.30 -1.06
C LEU A 87 -11.45 6.33 -1.48
N ASP A 88 -12.38 6.51 -0.54
CA ASP A 88 -13.81 6.65 -0.82
C ASP A 88 -14.11 7.93 -1.63
N GLY A 89 -13.45 9.04 -1.27
CA GLY A 89 -13.51 10.33 -1.97
C GLY A 89 -12.46 10.51 -3.08
N PHE A 90 -11.83 9.44 -3.57
CA PHE A 90 -10.62 9.55 -4.40
C PHE A 90 -10.79 10.34 -5.70
N HIS A 91 -11.95 10.19 -6.36
CA HIS A 91 -12.22 10.90 -7.61
C HIS A 91 -12.33 12.41 -7.42
N ASP A 92 -12.96 12.85 -6.34
CA ASP A 92 -13.12 14.28 -6.02
C ASP A 92 -11.76 14.92 -5.70
N ILE A 93 -10.90 14.19 -4.98
CA ILE A 93 -9.53 14.63 -4.66
C ILE A 93 -8.69 14.77 -5.94
N LEU A 94 -8.82 13.82 -6.88
CA LEU A 94 -8.11 13.90 -8.15
C LEU A 94 -8.52 15.15 -8.93
N ASP A 95 -9.82 15.41 -9.02
CA ASP A 95 -10.34 16.51 -9.82
C ASP A 95 -9.99 17.88 -9.19
N ALA A 96 -10.03 17.99 -7.85
CA ALA A 96 -9.59 19.19 -7.13
C ALA A 96 -8.08 19.49 -7.25
N ASN A 97 -7.24 18.46 -7.43
CA ASN A 97 -5.80 18.63 -7.65
C ASN A 97 -5.43 18.87 -9.14
N MET A 98 -6.42 18.89 -10.03
CA MET A 98 -6.25 19.13 -11.47
C MET A 98 -6.71 20.53 -11.94
N SER A 99 -7.42 21.29 -11.09
CA SER A 99 -7.72 22.72 -11.29
C SER A 99 -6.57 23.60 -10.83
#